data_AF-A0A7M7SUZ6-F1
#
_entry.id   AF-A0A7M7SUZ6-F1
#
_cell.length_a   1.000
_cell.length_b   1.000
_cell.length_c   1.000
_cell.angle_alpha   90.00
_cell.angle_beta   90.00
_cell.angle_gamma   90.00
#
_symmetry.space_group_name_H-M   'P 1'
#
loop_
_entity.id
_entity.type
_entity.pdbx_description
1 polymer ?
#
loop_
_entity_poly.entity_id
_entity_poly.type
_entity_poly.pdbx_seq_one_letter_code
_entity_poly.pdbx_strand_id
1 'polypeptide(L)'
;MIADATVVHDGRYTCEASNLAAAVNYTTALTVQENVIELGRNGSLNVKTPNYRAYFGDVEGFYTWIVKAPQNCTVRIEFRTLNAEVPGEVLEIGSGNDTSTNHIWNLTDTQTTIPRWFDIDSNVVWMWYKSNDHKNPTSHGFSAVLTPTCDQDVNAESYIDTRGSGILLSSGDSCNIASPDFPQNHPPYISRIWLIKIPHPECQLTIDFDNFTTRSDSDKLEISSSASLDSLRAVLYGDVIKEPITITSDYVLIRFSSNTNYGPDISRGFKAHLYADCESDVTQPYVDVIGSNVTMSSGDTYYIASLSYPYNSYPREQNVIWRFFLPEPTCQLSIVFQDFQLGRYSDHKVSISTSGSLDDTLADITGDVIPDNFTLMSDDVIIHFLTDYFKGDGGFKASVSAICVPGKLFFWMCGSTVVHSLDCQ
;
A
#
# COMPACT_ATOMS: atom_id res chain seq x y z
N MET A 1 -19.69 17.89 -39.29
CA MET A 1 -18.35 17.82 -38.66
C MET A 1 -18.48 18.45 -37.29
N ILE A 2 -18.60 17.62 -36.26
CA ILE A 2 -18.55 18.06 -34.86
C ILE A 2 -17.13 17.77 -34.41
N ALA A 3 -16.32 18.82 -34.29
CA ALA A 3 -15.06 18.77 -33.59
C ALA A 3 -15.37 18.99 -32.10
N ASP A 4 -14.71 18.22 -31.23
CA ASP A 4 -14.88 18.20 -29.77
C ASP A 4 -16.16 17.53 -29.23
N ALA A 5 -16.13 16.21 -29.16
CA ALA A 5 -16.83 15.46 -28.12
C ALA A 5 -15.78 15.01 -27.09
N THR A 6 -15.45 15.88 -26.13
CA THR A 6 -14.39 15.65 -25.13
C THR A 6 -14.89 15.10 -23.79
N VAL A 7 -16.17 14.75 -23.69
CA VAL A 7 -16.75 14.06 -22.53
C VAL A 7 -17.76 13.03 -23.03
N VAL A 8 -17.48 11.75 -22.78
CA VAL A 8 -18.45 10.66 -22.97
C VAL A 8 -19.12 10.48 -21.61
N HIS A 9 -20.41 10.78 -21.54
CA HIS A 9 -21.22 10.57 -20.34
C HIS A 9 -21.92 9.22 -20.43
N ASP A 10 -21.78 8.41 -19.38
CA ASP A 10 -22.71 7.31 -19.09
C ASP A 10 -23.57 7.71 -17.88
N GLY A 11 -24.88 7.60 -18.00
CA GLY A 11 -25.80 8.09 -16.98
C GLY A 11 -27.28 7.87 -17.27
N ARG A 12 -28.08 7.91 -16.20
CA ARG A 12 -29.54 7.90 -16.28
C ARG A 12 -30.06 9.34 -16.39
N TYR A 13 -30.60 9.68 -17.55
CA TYR A 13 -31.18 10.97 -17.80
C TYR A 13 -32.67 10.91 -17.47
N THR A 14 -33.11 11.79 -16.57
CA THR A 14 -34.53 11.95 -16.25
C THR A 14 -35.02 13.25 -16.88
N CYS A 15 -35.95 13.14 -17.83
CA CYS A 15 -36.66 14.29 -18.36
C CYS A 15 -37.99 14.43 -17.62
N GLU A 16 -38.20 15.60 -17.02
CA GLU A 16 -39.48 15.97 -16.42
C GLU A 16 -40.30 16.78 -17.41
N ALA A 17 -41.50 16.30 -17.74
CA ALA A 17 -42.48 17.05 -18.50
C ALA A 17 -43.64 17.40 -17.58
N SER A 18 -43.92 18.69 -17.41
CA SER A 18 -44.99 19.17 -16.54
C SER A 18 -45.88 20.21 -17.20
N ASN A 19 -47.12 20.27 -16.73
CA ASN A 19 -48.06 21.35 -16.96
C ASN A 19 -48.79 21.71 -15.65
N LEU A 20 -49.74 22.64 -15.70
CA LEU A 20 -50.48 23.11 -14.52
C LEU A 20 -51.31 22.02 -13.81
N ALA A 21 -51.49 20.84 -14.42
CA ALA A 21 -52.29 19.74 -13.88
C ALA A 21 -51.44 18.58 -13.32
N ALA A 22 -50.25 18.31 -13.88
CA ALA A 22 -49.36 17.25 -13.41
C ALA A 22 -47.93 17.38 -13.96
N ALA A 23 -46.99 16.67 -13.33
CA ALA A 23 -45.64 16.40 -13.82
C ALA A 23 -45.40 14.90 -13.96
N VAL A 24 -44.68 14.50 -15.01
CA VAL A 24 -44.28 13.11 -15.25
C VAL A 24 -42.79 13.07 -15.57
N ASN A 25 -42.10 12.14 -14.92
CA ASN A 25 -40.68 11.91 -15.12
C ASN A 25 -40.47 10.68 -15.99
N TYR A 26 -39.62 10.80 -17.01
CA TYR A 26 -39.18 9.67 -17.81
C TYR A 26 -37.67 9.52 -17.68
N THR A 27 -37.23 8.39 -17.13
CA THR A 27 -35.81 8.08 -16.93
C THR A 27 -35.36 7.06 -17.96
N THR A 28 -34.36 7.41 -18.76
CA THR A 28 -33.70 6.48 -19.70
C THR A 28 -32.21 6.43 -19.43
N ALA A 29 -31.61 5.24 -19.58
CA ALA A 29 -30.16 5.10 -19.65
C ALA A 29 -29.71 5.47 -21.07
N LEU A 30 -28.75 6.39 -21.18
CA LEU A 30 -28.08 6.66 -22.45
C LEU A 30 -26.67 6.08 -22.34
N THR A 31 -26.46 4.92 -22.95
CA THR A 31 -25.13 4.33 -23.09
C THR A 31 -24.57 4.76 -24.43
N VAL A 32 -23.72 5.79 -24.44
CA VAL A 32 -22.95 6.13 -25.63
C VAL A 32 -21.84 5.08 -25.74
N GLN A 33 -21.85 4.28 -26.82
CA GLN A 33 -20.84 3.24 -27.07
C GLN A 33 -19.43 3.77 -26.76
N GLU A 34 -18.71 3.02 -25.92
CA GLU A 34 -17.36 3.28 -25.45
C GLU A 34 -16.41 3.52 -26.64
N ASN A 35 -16.23 4.77 -27.03
CA ASN A 35 -15.34 5.10 -28.14
C ASN A 35 -13.90 4.96 -27.65
N VAL A 36 -13.27 3.86 -28.05
CA VAL A 36 -11.84 3.63 -27.88
C VAL A 36 -11.07 4.73 -28.63
N ILE A 37 -10.25 5.48 -27.90
CA ILE A 37 -9.39 6.52 -28.47
C ILE A 37 -8.10 5.85 -28.93
N GLU A 38 -7.90 5.76 -30.24
CA GLU A 38 -6.66 5.23 -30.81
C GLU A 38 -5.56 6.31 -30.83
N LEU A 39 -4.43 6.02 -30.20
CA LEU A 39 -3.25 6.88 -30.19
C LEU A 39 -2.19 6.35 -31.15
N GLY A 40 -1.54 7.24 -31.90
CA GLY A 40 -0.31 6.94 -32.62
C GLY A 40 0.91 6.90 -31.67
N ARG A 41 2.07 6.42 -32.14
CA ARG A 41 3.29 6.26 -31.31
C ARG A 41 3.74 7.53 -30.56
N ASN A 42 3.49 8.70 -31.14
CA ASN A 42 3.81 10.01 -30.55
C ASN A 42 2.55 10.77 -30.10
N GLY A 43 1.42 10.06 -30.02
CA GLY A 43 0.15 10.62 -29.57
C GLY A 43 0.13 10.79 -28.06
N SER A 44 -0.78 11.63 -27.60
CA SER A 44 -1.06 11.77 -26.16
C SER A 44 -2.53 12.10 -25.99
N LEU A 45 -3.16 11.53 -24.97
CA LEU A 45 -4.49 11.93 -24.53
C LEU A 45 -4.37 12.67 -23.19
N ASN A 46 -4.90 13.89 -23.12
CA ASN A 46 -5.06 14.57 -21.84
C ASN A 46 -6.45 14.23 -21.30
N VAL A 47 -6.51 13.57 -20.15
CA VAL A 47 -7.76 13.31 -19.43
C VAL A 47 -7.84 14.23 -18.23
N LYS A 48 -9.05 14.68 -17.94
CA LYS A 48 -9.34 15.51 -16.79
C LYS A 48 -10.81 15.33 -16.41
N THR A 49 -11.11 15.44 -15.13
CA THR A 49 -12.50 15.57 -14.68
C THR A 49 -13.12 16.85 -15.26
N PRO A 50 -14.44 16.87 -15.55
CA PRO A 50 -15.11 18.12 -15.92
C PRO A 50 -14.93 19.17 -14.82
N ASN A 51 -14.81 20.44 -15.21
CA ASN A 51 -14.52 21.55 -14.31
C ASN A 51 -13.16 21.47 -13.57
N TYR A 52 -12.16 20.80 -14.13
CA TYR A 52 -10.76 20.89 -13.66
C TYR A 52 -10.34 22.33 -13.30
N ARG A 53 -10.01 22.57 -12.01
CA ARG A 53 -9.70 23.87 -11.35
C ARG A 53 -10.88 24.82 -11.04
N ALA A 54 -12.12 24.39 -11.25
CA ALA A 54 -13.33 25.06 -10.78
C ALA A 54 -14.10 24.12 -9.83
N TYR A 55 -14.86 24.68 -8.89
CA TYR A 55 -15.58 23.93 -7.86
C TYR A 55 -16.50 22.85 -8.48
N PHE A 56 -16.28 21.60 -8.11
CA PHE A 56 -17.11 20.46 -8.51
C PHE A 56 -18.35 20.42 -7.60
N GLY A 57 -19.37 21.20 -7.94
CA GLY A 57 -20.67 21.17 -7.28
C GLY A 57 -21.73 20.60 -8.22
N ASP A 58 -22.36 19.51 -7.78
CA ASP A 58 -23.69 19.04 -8.19
C ASP A 58 -23.85 18.16 -9.46
N VAL A 59 -22.80 17.48 -9.97
CA VAL A 59 -23.01 16.47 -11.05
C VAL A 59 -22.41 15.13 -10.68
N GLU A 60 -23.22 14.24 -10.11
CA GLU A 60 -22.91 12.80 -10.05
C GLU A 60 -22.70 12.30 -11.49
N GLY A 61 -21.52 11.75 -11.77
CA GLY A 61 -21.13 11.37 -13.11
C GLY A 61 -20.13 10.23 -13.11
N PHE A 62 -20.29 9.36 -14.10
CA PHE A 62 -19.35 8.29 -14.42
C PHE A 62 -18.59 8.70 -15.68
N TYR A 63 -17.27 8.64 -15.61
CA TYR A 63 -16.38 9.03 -16.70
C TYR A 63 -15.48 7.88 -17.05
N THR A 64 -15.53 7.47 -18.32
CA THR A 64 -14.71 6.36 -18.83
C THR A 64 -13.86 6.85 -19.98
N TRP A 65 -12.56 6.58 -19.92
CA TRP A 65 -11.61 6.78 -21.01
C TRP A 65 -10.99 5.44 -21.37
N ILE A 66 -11.17 4.98 -22.60
CA ILE A 66 -10.47 3.79 -23.12
C ILE A 66 -9.49 4.26 -24.18
N VAL A 67 -8.22 3.95 -23.99
CA VAL A 67 -7.12 4.33 -24.87
C VAL A 67 -6.50 3.07 -25.46
N LYS A 68 -6.33 3.06 -26.78
CA LYS A 68 -5.63 2.01 -27.50
C LYS A 68 -4.39 2.58 -28.16
N ALA A 69 -3.24 2.18 -27.65
CA ALA A 69 -1.94 2.44 -28.23
C ALA A 69 -1.67 1.50 -29.42
N PRO A 70 -0.65 1.79 -30.25
CA PRO A 70 -0.23 0.90 -31.32
C PRO A 70 0.17 -0.48 -30.77
N GLN A 71 0.15 -1.49 -31.64
CA GLN A 71 0.67 -2.82 -31.33
C GLN A 71 2.12 -2.73 -30.81
N ASN A 72 2.45 -3.52 -29.78
CA ASN A 72 3.75 -3.54 -29.09
C ASN A 72 4.09 -2.23 -28.35
N CYS A 73 3.07 -1.52 -27.86
CA CYS A 73 3.25 -0.37 -26.99
C CYS A 73 2.49 -0.59 -25.69
N THR A 74 3.06 -0.11 -24.60
CA THR A 74 2.36 0.06 -23.32
C THR A 74 1.74 1.45 -23.25
N VAL A 75 0.93 1.72 -22.22
CA VAL A 75 0.38 3.06 -21.99
C VAL A 75 0.91 3.59 -20.67
N ARG A 76 1.62 4.71 -20.72
CA ARG A 76 2.00 5.48 -19.55
C ARG A 76 0.86 6.38 -19.12
N ILE A 77 0.57 6.40 -17.82
CA ILE A 77 -0.34 7.36 -17.19
C ILE A 77 0.51 8.29 -16.33
N GLU A 78 0.55 9.59 -16.64
CA GLU A 78 1.17 10.61 -15.78
C GLU A 78 0.12 11.53 -15.17
N PHE A 79 -0.02 11.50 -13.85
CA PHE A 79 -0.86 12.42 -13.11
C PHE A 79 -0.16 13.78 -12.98
N ARG A 80 -0.78 14.82 -13.54
CA ARG A 80 -0.34 16.21 -13.37
C ARG A 80 -0.83 16.81 -12.06
N THR A 81 -2.03 16.43 -11.68
CA THR A 81 -2.73 16.84 -10.47
C THR A 81 -3.72 15.75 -10.12
N LEU A 82 -3.78 15.43 -8.84
CA LEU A 82 -4.72 14.45 -8.30
C LEU A 82 -5.07 14.92 -6.90
N ASN A 83 -6.31 15.32 -6.72
CA ASN A 83 -6.82 15.73 -5.43
C ASN A 83 -8.13 14.99 -5.15
N ALA A 84 -8.00 13.70 -4.86
CA ALA A 84 -9.11 12.82 -4.49
C ALA A 84 -9.27 12.75 -2.96
N GLU A 85 -9.10 13.88 -2.27
CA GLU A 85 -9.18 13.97 -0.80
C GLU A 85 -10.59 13.74 -0.24
N VAL A 86 -11.56 13.33 -1.06
CA VAL A 86 -12.96 13.27 -0.64
C VAL A 86 -13.46 11.83 -0.59
N PRO A 87 -13.95 11.37 0.58
CA PRO A 87 -14.55 10.05 0.72
C PRO A 87 -15.64 9.80 -0.33
N GLY A 88 -15.62 8.61 -0.93
CA GLY A 88 -16.60 8.17 -1.92
C GLY A 88 -16.32 8.55 -3.38
N GLU A 89 -15.27 9.34 -3.67
CA GLU A 89 -14.73 9.40 -5.04
C GLU A 89 -13.93 8.12 -5.33
N VAL A 90 -14.04 7.63 -6.57
CA VAL A 90 -13.34 6.42 -7.00
C VAL A 90 -12.68 6.67 -8.35
N LEU A 91 -11.38 6.44 -8.45
CA LEU A 91 -10.66 6.36 -9.73
C LEU A 91 -10.10 4.95 -9.89
N GLU A 92 -10.60 4.21 -10.87
CA GLU A 92 -10.11 2.87 -11.23
C GLU A 92 -9.37 2.92 -12.56
N ILE A 93 -8.35 2.10 -12.65
CA ILE A 93 -7.50 1.98 -13.81
C ILE A 93 -7.24 0.51 -14.05
N GLY A 94 -7.40 0.09 -15.30
CA GLY A 94 -7.13 -1.28 -15.69
C GLY A 94 -6.75 -1.39 -17.15
N SER A 95 -6.70 -2.65 -17.60
CA SER A 95 -6.26 -2.99 -18.94
C SER A 95 -7.30 -3.80 -19.72
N GLY A 96 -7.14 -3.79 -21.04
CA GLY A 96 -8.05 -4.48 -21.96
C GLY A 96 -9.23 -3.64 -22.40
N ASN A 97 -10.18 -4.28 -23.10
CA ASN A 97 -11.37 -3.61 -23.62
C ASN A 97 -12.56 -3.66 -22.65
N ASP A 98 -12.51 -4.48 -21.62
CA ASP A 98 -13.61 -4.69 -20.67
C ASP A 98 -13.27 -4.02 -19.33
N THR A 99 -13.96 -2.92 -19.05
CA THR A 99 -13.79 -2.10 -17.84
C THR A 99 -14.23 -2.82 -16.56
N SER A 100 -14.90 -3.96 -16.65
CA SER A 100 -15.26 -4.78 -15.49
C SER A 100 -14.14 -5.73 -15.05
N THR A 101 -13.06 -5.87 -15.84
CA THR A 101 -11.98 -6.83 -15.62
C THR A 101 -10.61 -6.18 -15.60
N ASN A 102 -9.59 -6.90 -15.11
CA ASN A 102 -8.19 -6.48 -15.12
C ASN A 102 -7.94 -5.11 -14.46
N HIS A 103 -8.55 -4.92 -13.29
CA HIS A 103 -8.34 -3.78 -12.40
C HIS A 103 -6.91 -3.82 -11.88
N ILE A 104 -6.10 -2.83 -12.26
CA ILE A 104 -4.66 -2.76 -11.90
C ILE A 104 -4.48 -1.84 -10.71
N TRP A 105 -5.24 -0.76 -10.64
CA TRP A 105 -5.16 0.19 -9.56
C TRP A 105 -6.49 0.86 -9.32
N ASN A 106 -6.78 1.11 -8.05
CA ASN A 106 -7.87 1.95 -7.65
C ASN A 106 -7.41 2.97 -6.61
N LEU A 107 -8.05 4.13 -6.68
CA LEU A 107 -8.01 5.14 -5.65
C LEU A 107 -9.40 5.22 -5.05
N THR A 108 -9.51 4.70 -3.84
CA THR A 108 -10.66 4.87 -2.97
C THR A 108 -10.18 5.65 -1.75
N ASP A 109 -10.89 6.72 -1.40
CA ASP A 109 -10.64 7.57 -0.23
C ASP A 109 -9.38 8.47 -0.29
N THR A 110 -8.98 8.99 0.88
CA THR A 110 -7.97 10.03 1.11
C THR A 110 -6.52 9.56 0.93
N GLN A 111 -6.24 8.71 -0.07
CA GLN A 111 -4.84 8.36 -0.34
C GLN A 111 -4.16 9.56 -1.00
N THR A 112 -3.19 10.15 -0.29
CA THR A 112 -2.50 11.37 -0.71
C THR A 112 -1.20 11.10 -1.47
N THR A 113 -0.72 9.85 -1.48
CA THR A 113 0.56 9.47 -2.07
C THR A 113 0.39 8.44 -3.18
N ILE A 114 0.22 8.93 -4.41
CA ILE A 114 0.00 8.12 -5.61
C ILE A 114 1.25 8.24 -6.49
N PRO A 115 1.66 7.18 -7.22
CA PRO A 115 2.77 7.29 -8.15
C PRO A 115 2.49 8.42 -9.15
N ARG A 116 3.43 9.37 -9.27
CA ARG A 116 3.29 10.49 -10.21
C ARG A 116 2.99 10.01 -11.64
N TRP A 117 3.57 8.88 -12.00
CA TRP A 117 3.26 8.16 -13.23
C TRP A 117 3.59 6.68 -13.07
N PHE A 118 2.96 5.85 -13.89
CA PHE A 118 3.32 4.44 -14.09
C PHE A 118 2.94 4.00 -15.50
N ASP A 119 3.64 2.99 -16.03
CA ASP A 119 3.26 2.33 -17.27
C ASP A 119 2.31 1.15 -16.97
N ILE A 120 1.32 0.91 -17.81
CA ILE A 120 0.52 -0.32 -17.76
C ILE A 120 0.97 -1.20 -18.91
N ASP A 121 1.30 -2.44 -18.60
CA ASP A 121 1.77 -3.43 -19.56
C ASP A 121 0.64 -3.99 -20.45
N SER A 122 -0.01 -3.09 -21.18
CA SER A 122 -1.06 -3.38 -22.14
C SER A 122 -1.12 -2.24 -23.16
N ASN A 123 -1.44 -2.59 -24.41
CA ASN A 123 -1.70 -1.60 -25.45
C ASN A 123 -3.13 -1.04 -25.39
N VAL A 124 -4.00 -1.62 -24.57
CA VAL A 124 -5.32 -1.06 -24.25
C VAL A 124 -5.45 -0.83 -22.76
N VAL A 125 -5.73 0.42 -22.40
CA VAL A 125 -5.89 0.86 -21.02
C VAL A 125 -7.19 1.62 -20.89
N TRP A 126 -7.88 1.37 -19.79
CA TRP A 126 -9.07 2.12 -19.44
C TRP A 126 -8.86 2.82 -18.10
N MET A 127 -9.48 3.99 -17.97
CA MET A 127 -9.61 4.74 -16.73
C MET A 127 -11.10 4.99 -16.49
N TRP A 128 -11.57 4.69 -15.29
CA TRP A 128 -12.95 4.90 -14.88
C TRP A 128 -12.97 5.77 -13.63
N TYR A 129 -13.73 6.85 -13.64
CA TYR A 129 -13.85 7.75 -12.49
C TYR A 129 -15.32 7.96 -12.14
N LYS A 130 -15.61 7.79 -10.85
CA LYS A 130 -16.89 8.10 -10.23
C LYS A 130 -16.70 9.24 -9.25
N SER A 131 -17.40 10.34 -9.51
CA SER A 131 -17.50 11.44 -8.54
C SER A 131 -18.55 11.13 -7.46
N ASN A 132 -18.43 11.77 -6.29
CA ASN A 132 -19.39 11.64 -5.21
C ASN A 132 -20.54 12.66 -5.32
N ASP A 133 -21.67 12.39 -4.66
CA ASP A 133 -22.92 13.19 -4.70
C ASP A 133 -22.92 14.34 -3.66
N HIS A 134 -21.80 15.04 -3.44
CA HIS A 134 -21.75 16.05 -2.37
C HIS A 134 -21.81 17.51 -2.84
N LYS A 135 -22.75 18.25 -2.22
CA LYS A 135 -23.03 19.70 -2.38
C LYS A 135 -21.91 20.62 -1.86
N ASN A 136 -20.82 20.06 -1.32
CA ASN A 136 -19.68 20.81 -0.80
C ASN A 136 -18.45 20.50 -1.67
N PRO A 137 -18.03 21.44 -2.54
CA PRO A 137 -17.02 21.19 -3.56
C PRO A 137 -15.60 21.29 -2.97
N THR A 138 -15.12 20.23 -2.32
CA THR A 138 -13.73 20.18 -1.83
C THR A 138 -12.79 19.41 -2.74
N SER A 139 -13.30 18.57 -3.66
CA SER A 139 -12.46 17.87 -4.65
C SER A 139 -12.09 18.80 -5.81
N HIS A 140 -10.81 18.84 -6.13
CA HIS A 140 -10.31 19.51 -7.35
C HIS A 140 -10.17 18.53 -8.53
N GLY A 141 -10.66 17.30 -8.37
CA GLY A 141 -10.61 16.23 -9.35
C GLY A 141 -9.19 15.81 -9.72
N PHE A 142 -8.99 15.32 -10.93
CA PHE A 142 -7.68 14.93 -11.43
C PHE A 142 -7.44 15.37 -12.88
N SER A 143 -6.17 15.47 -13.24
CA SER A 143 -5.72 15.56 -14.62
C SER A 143 -4.55 14.63 -14.83
N ALA A 144 -4.64 13.80 -15.87
CA ALA A 144 -3.59 12.89 -16.27
C ALA A 144 -3.32 13.00 -17.78
N VAL A 145 -2.14 12.55 -18.19
CA VAL A 145 -1.75 12.41 -19.59
C VAL A 145 -1.44 10.95 -19.86
N LEU A 146 -2.11 10.39 -20.86
CA LEU A 146 -1.87 9.04 -21.34
C LEU A 146 -1.02 9.11 -22.60
N THR A 147 0.11 8.41 -22.62
CA THR A 147 1.04 8.37 -23.75
C THR A 147 1.44 6.93 -24.07
N PRO A 148 1.48 6.53 -25.35
CA PRO A 148 2.04 5.25 -25.74
C PRO A 148 3.55 5.20 -25.45
N THR A 149 3.98 4.15 -24.79
CA THR A 149 5.40 3.81 -24.59
C THR A 149 5.71 2.58 -25.44
N CYS A 150 6.25 2.80 -26.63
CA CYS A 150 6.52 1.76 -27.61
C CYS A 150 7.98 1.31 -27.52
N ASP A 151 8.26 0.37 -26.62
CA ASP A 151 9.59 -0.25 -26.52
C ASP A 151 9.63 -1.60 -27.26
N GLN A 152 10.78 -1.96 -27.81
CA GLN A 152 10.92 -3.16 -28.65
C GLN A 152 10.84 -4.48 -27.86
N ASP A 153 11.10 -4.45 -26.55
CA ASP A 153 11.39 -5.64 -25.75
C ASP A 153 10.21 -6.17 -24.90
N VAL A 154 9.06 -5.48 -24.91
CA VAL A 154 7.92 -5.75 -24.02
C VAL A 154 7.29 -7.14 -24.22
N ASN A 155 7.47 -7.74 -25.41
CA ASN A 155 6.83 -9.02 -25.76
C ASN A 155 7.75 -10.25 -25.63
N ALA A 156 8.90 -10.13 -24.97
CA ALA A 156 9.81 -11.26 -24.77
C ALA A 156 9.43 -12.08 -23.53
N GLU A 157 9.45 -13.42 -23.61
CA GLU A 157 9.24 -14.33 -22.47
C GLU A 157 10.26 -14.11 -21.32
N SER A 158 11.38 -13.43 -21.60
CA SER A 158 12.42 -13.04 -20.64
C SER A 158 12.44 -11.53 -20.37
N TYR A 159 11.35 -10.81 -20.61
CA TYR A 159 11.27 -9.37 -20.37
C TYR A 159 11.50 -9.06 -18.89
N ILE A 160 12.32 -8.03 -18.64
CA ILE A 160 12.61 -7.51 -17.30
C ILE A 160 12.09 -6.08 -17.29
N ASP A 161 11.13 -5.79 -16.41
CA ASP A 161 10.58 -4.45 -16.31
C ASP A 161 11.53 -3.50 -15.57
N THR A 162 12.17 -2.64 -16.34
CA THR A 162 13.05 -1.57 -15.84
C THR A 162 12.41 -0.19 -15.83
N ARG A 163 11.17 -0.08 -16.35
CA ARG A 163 10.49 1.19 -16.60
C ARG A 163 9.60 1.61 -15.44
N GLY A 164 9.18 0.66 -14.61
CA GLY A 164 8.23 0.88 -13.53
C GLY A 164 6.80 0.80 -14.06
N SER A 165 6.12 -0.29 -13.74
CA SER A 165 4.77 -0.58 -14.26
C SER A 165 3.76 -0.92 -13.16
N GLY A 166 2.49 -0.68 -13.46
CA GLY A 166 1.36 -1.32 -12.81
C GLY A 166 1.23 -2.75 -13.32
N ILE A 167 1.37 -3.73 -12.42
CA ILE A 167 1.42 -5.16 -12.72
C ILE A 167 0.26 -5.83 -11.99
N LEU A 168 -0.56 -6.58 -12.72
CA LEU A 168 -1.54 -7.49 -12.15
C LEU A 168 -0.96 -8.90 -12.19
N LEU A 169 -0.87 -9.56 -11.04
CA LEU A 169 -0.47 -10.96 -10.94
C LEU A 169 -1.67 -11.83 -10.56
N SER A 170 -1.77 -13.00 -11.17
CA SER A 170 -2.67 -14.10 -10.78
C SER A 170 -1.90 -15.13 -9.93
N SER A 171 -2.61 -16.10 -9.34
CA SER A 171 -1.95 -17.22 -8.65
C SER A 171 -1.02 -17.97 -9.60
N GLY A 172 0.24 -18.18 -9.19
CA GLY A 172 1.27 -18.84 -9.99
C GLY A 172 1.93 -17.95 -11.04
N ASP A 173 1.48 -16.70 -11.19
CA ASP A 173 2.14 -15.74 -12.08
C ASP A 173 3.45 -15.26 -11.47
N SER A 174 4.39 -14.91 -12.35
CA SER A 174 5.68 -14.35 -11.98
C SER A 174 6.13 -13.29 -12.98
N CYS A 175 6.88 -12.31 -12.50
CA CYS A 175 7.50 -11.29 -13.35
C CYS A 175 8.90 -10.92 -12.84
N ASN A 176 9.71 -10.33 -13.72
CA ASN A 176 11.02 -9.80 -13.34
C ASN A 176 10.98 -8.27 -13.38
N ILE A 177 11.52 -7.63 -12.35
CA ILE A 177 11.73 -6.19 -12.31
C ILE A 177 13.21 -5.90 -12.06
N ALA A 178 13.70 -4.76 -12.55
CA ALA A 178 15.06 -4.34 -12.29
C ALA A 178 15.20 -2.81 -12.30
N SER A 179 16.31 -2.32 -11.78
CA SER A 179 16.67 -0.91 -11.97
C SER A 179 16.85 -0.58 -13.46
N PRO A 180 16.64 0.69 -13.87
CA PRO A 180 16.93 1.13 -15.23
C PRO A 180 18.34 0.75 -15.68
N ASP A 181 18.49 0.40 -16.96
CA ASP A 181 19.72 -0.01 -17.65
C ASP A 181 20.36 -1.33 -17.17
N PHE A 182 19.75 -2.07 -16.23
CA PHE A 182 20.24 -3.37 -15.78
C PHE A 182 20.50 -4.31 -16.99
N PRO A 183 21.65 -5.03 -17.06
CA PRO A 183 22.66 -5.24 -16.01
C PRO A 183 23.76 -4.16 -15.91
N GLN A 184 23.64 -3.08 -16.67
CA GLN A 184 24.55 -1.94 -16.58
C GLN A 184 24.20 -1.07 -15.37
N ASN A 185 25.04 -0.08 -15.11
CA ASN A 185 24.83 0.84 -13.99
C ASN A 185 23.58 1.67 -14.21
N HIS A 186 22.78 1.84 -13.16
CA HIS A 186 21.58 2.64 -13.26
C HIS A 186 21.91 4.13 -13.42
N PRO A 187 21.06 4.91 -14.09
CA PRO A 187 21.21 6.36 -14.18
C PRO A 187 21.09 7.04 -12.81
N PRO A 188 21.72 8.21 -12.62
CA PRO A 188 21.46 9.07 -11.47
C PRO A 188 20.10 9.77 -11.60
N TYR A 189 19.58 10.32 -10.50
CA TYR A 189 18.36 11.15 -10.47
C TYR A 189 17.10 10.47 -11.01
N ILE A 190 16.95 9.20 -10.71
CA ILE A 190 15.79 8.41 -11.12
C ILE A 190 14.88 8.12 -9.94
N SER A 191 13.60 8.02 -10.26
CA SER A 191 12.58 7.46 -9.39
C SER A 191 11.70 6.57 -10.27
N ARG A 192 11.59 5.30 -9.91
CA ARG A 192 10.81 4.28 -10.62
C ARG A 192 9.92 3.56 -9.63
N ILE A 193 8.69 3.32 -10.03
CA ILE A 193 7.68 2.70 -9.19
C ILE A 193 7.11 1.51 -9.93
N TRP A 194 7.04 0.37 -9.24
CA TRP A 194 6.25 -0.78 -9.63
C TRP A 194 5.11 -0.90 -8.62
N LEU A 195 3.89 -0.99 -9.14
CA LEU A 195 2.69 -1.17 -8.34
C LEU A 195 2.12 -2.53 -8.69
N ILE A 196 2.14 -3.45 -7.73
CA ILE A 196 1.73 -4.82 -7.93
C ILE A 196 0.38 -5.01 -7.28
N LYS A 197 -0.63 -5.34 -8.09
CA LYS A 197 -1.93 -5.81 -7.64
C LYS A 197 -1.91 -7.33 -7.51
N ILE A 198 -2.23 -7.80 -6.31
CA ILE A 198 -2.32 -9.22 -5.97
C ILE A 198 -3.82 -9.60 -6.04
N PRO A 199 -4.18 -10.81 -6.51
CA PRO A 199 -5.56 -11.11 -6.89
C PRO A 199 -6.47 -11.24 -5.66
N HIS A 200 -5.94 -11.73 -4.54
CA HIS A 200 -6.63 -11.83 -3.26
C HIS A 200 -5.71 -11.48 -2.08
N PRO A 201 -6.24 -10.91 -0.99
CA PRO A 201 -5.43 -10.51 0.16
C PRO A 201 -4.78 -11.70 0.89
N GLU A 202 -5.34 -12.90 0.78
CA GLU A 202 -4.75 -14.15 1.29
C GLU A 202 -3.55 -14.65 0.48
N CYS A 203 -3.35 -14.15 -0.73
CA CYS A 203 -2.18 -14.50 -1.53
C CYS A 203 -0.91 -13.86 -0.98
N GLN A 204 0.20 -14.55 -1.20
CA GLN A 204 1.52 -14.13 -0.80
C GLN A 204 2.34 -13.72 -2.03
N LEU A 205 2.82 -12.49 -2.05
CA LEU A 205 3.85 -12.07 -3.00
C LEU A 205 5.22 -12.30 -2.37
N THR A 206 6.08 -13.01 -3.09
CA THR A 206 7.50 -13.11 -2.74
C THR A 206 8.35 -12.31 -3.72
N ILE A 207 9.25 -11.51 -3.17
CA ILE A 207 10.24 -10.71 -3.90
C ILE A 207 11.61 -11.33 -3.62
N ASP A 208 12.16 -12.03 -4.61
CA ASP A 208 13.46 -12.68 -4.52
C ASP A 208 14.51 -11.90 -5.33
N PHE A 209 15.70 -11.70 -4.79
CA PHE A 209 16.71 -10.83 -5.38
C PHE A 209 17.83 -11.64 -6.05
N ASP A 210 17.89 -11.60 -7.38
CA ASP A 210 19.02 -12.12 -8.16
C ASP A 210 20.27 -11.23 -8.01
N ASN A 211 20.05 -9.92 -7.87
CA ASN A 211 21.11 -8.94 -7.73
C ASN A 211 20.64 -7.75 -6.89
N PHE A 212 21.51 -7.25 -6.02
CA PHE A 212 21.28 -6.03 -5.27
C PHE A 212 22.60 -5.33 -4.97
N THR A 213 22.90 -4.28 -5.73
CA THR A 213 24.10 -3.45 -5.62
C THR A 213 23.69 -1.99 -5.75
N THR A 214 23.66 -1.26 -4.63
CA THR A 214 23.31 0.17 -4.61
C THR A 214 24.28 0.92 -3.71
N ARG A 215 24.38 2.25 -3.86
CA ARG A 215 25.05 3.05 -2.83
C ARG A 215 24.22 3.07 -1.55
N SER A 216 24.88 3.14 -0.40
CA SER A 216 24.22 3.08 0.91
C SER A 216 23.68 4.43 1.40
N ASP A 217 24.07 5.53 0.76
CA ASP A 217 23.79 6.91 1.18
C ASP A 217 22.86 7.67 0.24
N SER A 218 22.70 7.22 -1.01
CA SER A 218 21.98 7.95 -2.06
C SER A 218 20.91 7.14 -2.79
N ASP A 219 21.04 5.82 -2.79
CA ASP A 219 20.16 4.93 -3.54
C ASP A 219 19.37 4.05 -2.58
N LYS A 220 18.08 3.89 -2.84
CA LYS A 220 17.21 3.07 -2.00
C LYS A 220 16.13 2.37 -2.80
N LEU A 221 15.83 1.15 -2.40
CA LEU A 221 14.65 0.41 -2.81
C LEU A 221 13.67 0.35 -1.62
N GLU A 222 12.56 1.05 -1.75
CA GLU A 222 11.49 1.08 -0.75
C GLU A 222 10.39 0.12 -1.17
N ILE A 223 9.93 -0.71 -0.24
CA ILE A 223 8.89 -1.70 -0.47
C ILE A 223 7.79 -1.46 0.57
N SER A 224 6.56 -1.28 0.10
CA SER A 224 5.37 -1.02 0.92
C SER A 224 4.33 -2.11 0.72
N SER A 225 3.62 -2.47 1.78
CA SER A 225 2.51 -3.42 1.75
C SER A 225 1.16 -2.75 1.42
N SER A 226 1.18 -1.65 0.68
CA SER A 226 -0.01 -0.96 0.21
C SER A 226 0.26 -0.31 -1.16
N ALA A 227 -0.75 0.32 -1.75
CA ALA A 227 -0.62 1.11 -2.98
C ALA A 227 0.08 2.47 -2.75
N SER A 228 0.53 2.77 -1.53
CA SER A 228 1.17 4.00 -1.13
C SER A 228 2.49 3.72 -0.41
N LEU A 229 3.29 4.73 -0.08
CA LEU A 229 4.53 4.56 0.70
C LEU A 229 4.32 4.81 2.21
N ASP A 230 3.08 4.90 2.67
CA ASP A 230 2.79 5.15 4.09
C ASP A 230 2.89 3.88 4.94
N SER A 231 2.86 2.70 4.30
CA SER A 231 2.93 1.39 4.93
C SER A 231 4.23 0.65 4.57
N LEU A 232 5.37 1.33 4.73
CA LEU A 232 6.68 0.76 4.41
C LEU A 232 6.93 -0.54 5.17
N ARG A 233 7.34 -1.56 4.42
CA ARG A 233 7.79 -2.85 4.94
C ARG A 233 9.30 -2.94 5.01
N ALA A 234 9.99 -2.40 4.01
CA ALA A 234 11.45 -2.44 3.94
C ALA A 234 12.03 -1.24 3.18
N VAL A 235 13.21 -0.79 3.62
CA VAL A 235 14.07 0.16 2.91
C VAL A 235 15.44 -0.47 2.73
N LEU A 236 15.74 -0.86 1.50
CA LEU A 236 16.94 -1.61 1.13
C LEU A 236 17.96 -0.69 0.46
N TYR A 237 19.22 -0.89 0.79
CA TYR A 237 20.36 -0.20 0.17
C TYR A 237 21.65 -0.98 0.43
N GLY A 238 22.74 -0.56 -0.22
CA GLY A 238 24.06 -1.16 -0.09
C GLY A 238 24.28 -2.31 -1.08
N ASP A 239 25.31 -3.11 -0.81
CA ASP A 239 25.86 -4.07 -1.77
C ASP A 239 25.75 -5.52 -1.28
N VAL A 240 24.59 -5.86 -0.70
CA VAL A 240 24.30 -7.19 -0.13
C VAL A 240 22.99 -7.69 -0.71
N ILE A 241 23.03 -8.89 -1.30
CA ILE A 241 21.83 -9.62 -1.72
C ILE A 241 20.95 -9.88 -0.50
N LYS A 242 19.67 -9.54 -0.61
CA LYS A 242 18.71 -9.62 0.47
C LYS A 242 18.02 -10.98 0.48
N GLU A 243 17.64 -11.45 1.66
CA GLU A 243 16.75 -12.61 1.76
C GLU A 243 15.41 -12.30 1.08
N PRO A 244 14.69 -13.32 0.56
CA PRO A 244 13.39 -13.13 -0.05
C PRO A 244 12.43 -12.39 0.89
N ILE A 245 11.75 -11.39 0.37
CA ILE A 245 10.78 -10.59 1.12
C ILE A 245 9.39 -11.07 0.76
N THR A 246 8.64 -11.43 1.78
CA THR A 246 7.30 -11.99 1.64
C THR A 246 6.27 -11.00 2.17
N ILE A 247 5.24 -10.71 1.37
CA ILE A 247 4.18 -9.74 1.68
C ILE A 247 2.82 -10.34 1.36
N THR A 248 1.89 -10.20 2.30
CA THR A 248 0.49 -10.58 2.17
C THR A 248 -0.35 -9.31 2.25
N SER A 249 -0.75 -8.79 1.09
CA SER A 249 -1.54 -7.56 0.95
C SER A 249 -2.23 -7.55 -0.42
N ASP A 250 -3.26 -6.73 -0.56
CA ASP A 250 -3.93 -6.47 -1.84
C ASP A 250 -3.05 -5.75 -2.86
N TYR A 251 -2.08 -4.97 -2.35
CA TYR A 251 -1.16 -4.17 -3.14
C TYR A 251 0.23 -4.17 -2.54
N VAL A 252 1.24 -4.15 -3.42
CA VAL A 252 2.62 -3.90 -3.05
C VAL A 252 3.17 -2.80 -3.94
N LEU A 253 3.71 -1.75 -3.32
CA LEU A 253 4.39 -0.68 -4.04
C LEU A 253 5.90 -0.78 -3.80
N ILE A 254 6.65 -0.87 -4.88
CA ILE A 254 8.12 -0.90 -4.88
C ILE A 254 8.61 0.38 -5.54
N ARG A 255 9.46 1.15 -4.86
CA ARG A 255 10.08 2.36 -5.41
C ARG A 255 11.60 2.26 -5.37
N PHE A 256 12.23 2.33 -6.53
CA PHE A 256 13.67 2.56 -6.63
C PHE A 256 13.96 4.03 -6.85
N SER A 257 14.81 4.62 -6.00
CA SER A 257 15.23 6.01 -6.12
C SER A 257 16.74 6.11 -6.07
N SER A 258 17.31 6.94 -6.95
CA SER A 258 18.72 7.35 -6.92
C SER A 258 18.82 8.86 -6.96
N ASN A 259 19.59 9.45 -6.06
CA ASN A 259 19.77 10.91 -5.94
C ASN A 259 21.24 11.35 -6.07
N THR A 260 22.06 10.55 -6.74
CA THR A 260 23.51 10.72 -6.74
C THR A 260 23.97 11.97 -7.49
N ASN A 261 24.64 12.87 -6.76
CA ASN A 261 25.13 14.15 -7.28
C ASN A 261 26.53 14.13 -7.90
N TYR A 262 27.26 13.02 -7.77
CA TYR A 262 28.72 12.98 -7.98
C TYR A 262 29.18 12.34 -9.29
N GLY A 263 28.31 12.25 -10.30
CA GLY A 263 28.62 11.67 -11.62
C GLY A 263 27.79 10.41 -11.91
N PRO A 264 28.11 9.65 -12.98
CA PRO A 264 27.39 8.43 -13.31
C PRO A 264 27.46 7.44 -12.14
N ASP A 265 26.36 6.72 -11.89
CA ASP A 265 26.39 5.66 -10.89
C ASP A 265 27.36 4.55 -11.29
N ILE A 266 27.97 3.94 -10.28
CA ILE A 266 28.86 2.79 -10.44
C ILE A 266 28.20 1.48 -10.02
N SER A 267 27.00 1.54 -9.44
CA SER A 267 26.25 0.39 -8.98
C SER A 267 25.26 -0.08 -10.04
N ARG A 268 25.09 -1.41 -10.16
CA ARG A 268 24.19 -2.02 -11.16
C ARG A 268 22.72 -1.87 -10.79
N GLY A 269 22.44 -1.47 -9.56
CA GLY A 269 21.11 -1.42 -8.99
C GLY A 269 20.65 -2.82 -8.59
N PHE A 270 19.44 -3.19 -8.96
CA PHE A 270 18.85 -4.45 -8.51
C PHE A 270 18.18 -5.21 -9.67
N LYS A 271 18.05 -6.52 -9.49
CA LYS A 271 17.15 -7.38 -10.27
C LYS A 271 16.43 -8.28 -9.28
N ALA A 272 15.10 -8.31 -9.38
CA ALA A 272 14.25 -9.13 -8.54
C ALA A 272 13.26 -9.94 -9.37
N HIS A 273 13.02 -11.16 -8.93
CA HIS A 273 11.98 -12.05 -9.40
C HIS A 273 10.81 -12.01 -8.42
N LEU A 274 9.63 -11.66 -8.93
CA LEU A 274 8.40 -11.55 -8.17
C LEU A 274 7.50 -12.72 -8.56
N TYR A 275 6.90 -13.38 -7.58
CA TYR A 275 5.93 -14.43 -7.84
C TYR A 275 4.83 -14.44 -6.78
N ALA A 276 3.60 -14.66 -7.24
CA ALA A 276 2.42 -14.73 -6.39
C ALA A 276 2.02 -16.18 -6.14
N ASP A 277 1.86 -16.54 -4.87
CA ASP A 277 1.36 -17.85 -4.43
C ASP A 277 0.09 -17.65 -3.60
N CYS A 278 -1.03 -18.17 -4.11
CA CYS A 278 -2.33 -18.13 -3.43
C CYS A 278 -2.76 -19.50 -2.89
N GLU A 279 -1.96 -20.54 -3.11
CA GLU A 279 -2.30 -21.92 -2.75
C GLU A 279 -1.49 -22.42 -1.55
N SER A 280 -0.48 -21.67 -1.11
CA SER A 280 0.28 -22.02 0.08
C SER A 280 -0.56 -21.90 1.36
N ASP A 281 -0.76 -23.01 2.06
CA ASP A 281 -1.23 -23.03 3.46
C ASP A 281 -0.23 -22.40 4.45
N VAL A 282 0.96 -22.00 3.97
CA VAL A 282 2.02 -21.39 4.78
C VAL A 282 1.75 -19.90 4.95
N THR A 283 0.88 -19.59 5.91
CA THR A 283 0.70 -18.22 6.38
C THR A 283 1.89 -17.85 7.28
N GLN A 284 2.79 -16.99 6.78
CA GLN A 284 3.76 -16.34 7.66
C GLN A 284 3.02 -15.29 8.51
N PRO A 285 3.31 -15.17 9.81
CA PRO A 285 2.66 -14.18 10.64
C PRO A 285 3.03 -12.77 10.16
N TYR A 286 2.02 -11.89 10.07
CA TYR A 286 2.24 -10.48 9.81
C TYR A 286 3.16 -9.89 10.89
N VAL A 287 4.16 -9.12 10.46
CA VAL A 287 5.09 -8.42 11.35
C VAL A 287 4.92 -6.92 11.14
N ASP A 288 4.38 -6.25 12.15
CA ASP A 288 4.17 -4.80 12.13
C ASP A 288 5.50 -4.06 12.36
N VAL A 289 5.81 -3.14 11.44
CA VAL A 289 7.00 -2.28 11.50
C VAL A 289 6.67 -0.80 11.50
N ILE A 290 5.38 -0.43 11.36
CA ILE A 290 4.91 0.94 11.18
C ILE A 290 4.19 1.48 12.42
N GLY A 291 3.77 0.61 13.34
CA GLY A 291 3.05 0.99 14.54
C GLY A 291 1.54 0.84 14.36
N SER A 292 0.87 0.31 15.38
CA SER A 292 -0.58 0.06 15.37
C SER A 292 -1.18 0.15 16.76
N ASN A 293 -2.48 0.43 16.80
CA ASN A 293 -3.33 0.21 17.97
C ASN A 293 -3.94 -1.19 17.86
N VAL A 294 -3.59 -2.09 18.78
CA VAL A 294 -3.94 -3.51 18.73
C VAL A 294 -4.73 -3.89 19.98
N THR A 295 -5.95 -4.38 19.79
CA THR A 295 -6.70 -5.01 20.89
C THR A 295 -6.38 -6.50 20.90
N MET A 296 -5.91 -7.03 22.04
CA MET A 296 -5.51 -8.42 22.19
C MET A 296 -6.47 -9.19 23.09
N SER A 297 -6.82 -10.40 22.68
CA SER A 297 -7.66 -11.37 23.41
C SER A 297 -6.84 -12.57 23.87
N SER A 298 -7.44 -13.41 24.73
CA SER A 298 -6.75 -14.59 25.27
C SER A 298 -6.17 -15.51 24.20
N GLY A 299 -4.84 -15.72 24.27
CA GLY A 299 -4.10 -16.58 23.33
C GLY A 299 -3.57 -15.87 22.09
N ASP A 300 -3.91 -14.60 21.88
CA ASP A 300 -3.42 -13.83 20.74
C ASP A 300 -1.91 -13.64 20.81
N THR A 301 -1.26 -13.67 19.66
CA THR A 301 0.15 -13.34 19.49
C THR A 301 0.31 -12.40 18.30
N TYR A 302 1.02 -11.30 18.52
CA TYR A 302 1.31 -10.27 17.55
C TYR A 302 2.82 -10.10 17.41
N TYR A 303 3.31 -9.82 16.22
CA TYR A 303 4.74 -9.65 15.98
C TYR A 303 5.04 -8.22 15.56
N ILE A 304 6.04 -7.63 16.21
CA ILE A 304 6.54 -6.31 15.90
C ILE A 304 8.03 -6.39 15.54
N ALA A 305 8.49 -5.49 14.70
CA ALA A 305 9.91 -5.35 14.40
C ALA A 305 10.26 -3.91 14.05
N SER A 306 11.55 -3.58 14.09
CA SER A 306 12.02 -2.33 13.48
C SER A 306 11.88 -2.39 11.96
N LEU A 307 11.57 -1.26 11.32
CA LEU A 307 11.50 -1.15 9.87
C LEU A 307 12.78 -1.69 9.19
N SER A 308 12.60 -2.42 8.10
CA SER A 308 13.65 -3.12 7.33
C SER A 308 14.22 -4.39 7.97
N TYR A 309 13.86 -4.79 9.18
CA TYR A 309 14.28 -6.07 9.75
C TYR A 309 13.69 -7.27 8.97
N PRO A 310 14.47 -8.35 8.70
CA PRO A 310 15.90 -8.54 8.94
C PRO A 310 16.80 -8.09 7.77
N TYR A 311 16.21 -7.50 6.73
CA TYR A 311 16.83 -7.25 5.43
C TYR A 311 17.86 -6.11 5.43
N ASN A 312 17.72 -5.13 6.31
CA ASN A 312 18.63 -3.99 6.39
C ASN A 312 18.59 -3.32 7.76
N SER A 313 19.58 -2.46 8.02
CA SER A 313 19.56 -1.63 9.23
C SER A 313 18.36 -0.68 9.24
N TYR A 314 17.79 -0.49 10.43
CA TYR A 314 16.62 0.37 10.61
C TYR A 314 16.92 1.83 10.21
N PRO A 315 15.93 2.58 9.69
CA PRO A 315 16.18 3.96 9.26
C PRO A 315 16.43 4.94 10.42
N ARG A 316 16.90 6.12 10.06
CA ARG A 316 17.07 7.27 10.96
C ARG A 316 15.72 7.89 11.30
N GLU A 317 15.68 8.66 12.38
CA GLU A 317 14.57 9.54 12.77
C GLU A 317 13.21 8.84 12.84
N GLN A 318 13.21 7.58 13.30
CA GLN A 318 12.01 6.79 13.47
C GLN A 318 11.29 7.20 14.75
N ASN A 319 9.97 7.20 14.67
CA ASN A 319 9.07 7.41 15.80
C ASN A 319 7.88 6.47 15.63
N VAL A 320 8.04 5.24 16.10
CA VAL A 320 7.07 4.16 15.88
C VAL A 320 6.46 3.75 17.21
N ILE A 321 5.12 3.76 17.27
CA ILE A 321 4.37 3.46 18.49
C ILE A 321 3.46 2.27 18.20
N TRP A 322 3.62 1.20 18.98
CA TRP A 322 2.65 0.12 19.08
C TRP A 322 1.94 0.24 20.43
N ARG A 323 0.61 0.26 20.42
CA ARG A 323 -0.21 0.32 21.64
C ARG A 323 -1.10 -0.91 21.70
N PHE A 324 -1.01 -1.62 22.81
CA PHE A 324 -1.73 -2.87 23.05
C PHE A 324 -2.79 -2.68 24.12
N PHE A 325 -4.03 -3.01 23.79
CA PHE A 325 -5.18 -2.97 24.69
C PHE A 325 -5.59 -4.39 25.10
N LEU A 326 -5.70 -4.65 26.40
CA LEU A 326 -6.15 -5.91 26.96
C LEU A 326 -7.52 -5.70 27.64
N PRO A 327 -8.64 -6.01 26.96
CA PRO A 327 -9.98 -5.77 27.50
C PRO A 327 -10.33 -6.71 28.66
N GLU A 328 -9.65 -7.85 28.76
CA GLU A 328 -9.85 -8.84 29.81
C GLU A 328 -8.92 -8.57 31.01
N PRO A 329 -9.44 -8.26 32.21
CA PRO A 329 -8.62 -7.88 33.37
C PRO A 329 -7.80 -9.05 33.95
N THR A 330 -8.07 -10.28 33.51
CA THR A 330 -7.31 -11.48 33.89
C THR A 330 -6.12 -11.74 32.99
N CYS A 331 -5.91 -10.91 31.97
CA CYS A 331 -4.81 -11.03 31.03
C CYS A 331 -3.61 -10.20 31.45
N GLN A 332 -2.43 -10.73 31.10
CA GLN A 332 -1.16 -10.04 31.17
C GLN A 332 -0.54 -10.03 29.78
N LEU A 333 0.19 -8.96 29.46
CA LEU A 333 0.95 -8.86 28.23
C LEU A 333 2.33 -9.48 28.44
N SER A 334 2.72 -10.41 27.58
CA SER A 334 4.09 -10.95 27.53
C SER A 334 4.82 -10.41 26.31
N ILE A 335 6.00 -9.83 26.52
CA ILE A 335 6.86 -9.32 25.44
C ILE A 335 8.15 -10.12 25.45
N VAL A 336 8.48 -10.73 24.32
CA VAL A 336 9.68 -11.54 24.13
C VAL A 336 10.40 -11.06 22.88
N PHE A 337 11.63 -10.56 23.05
CA PHE A 337 12.50 -10.19 21.94
C PHE A 337 13.19 -11.45 21.39
N GLN A 338 13.05 -11.71 20.09
CA GLN A 338 13.77 -12.79 19.41
C GLN A 338 15.14 -12.34 18.90
N ASP A 339 15.27 -11.05 18.58
CA ASP A 339 16.50 -10.42 18.11
C ASP A 339 16.51 -8.96 18.56
N PHE A 340 17.70 -8.43 18.85
CA PHE A 340 17.85 -7.08 19.37
C PHE A 340 19.26 -6.52 19.14
N GLN A 341 19.34 -5.54 18.25
CA GLN A 341 20.57 -4.85 17.85
C GLN A 341 20.27 -3.38 17.60
N LEU A 342 20.36 -2.57 18.66
CA LEU A 342 20.23 -1.12 18.60
C LEU A 342 21.57 -0.44 18.90
N GLY A 343 21.64 0.84 18.55
CA GLY A 343 22.71 1.71 19.00
C GLY A 343 22.85 1.68 20.53
N ARG A 344 24.09 1.70 21.01
CA ARG A 344 24.41 1.61 22.45
C ARG A 344 24.11 2.88 23.25
N TYR A 345 23.76 3.98 22.58
CA TYR A 345 23.47 5.26 23.21
C TYR A 345 21.95 5.45 23.38
N SER A 346 21.55 6.32 24.31
CA SER A 346 20.14 6.57 24.68
C SER A 346 19.24 7.02 23.54
N ASP A 347 19.83 7.39 22.41
CA ASP A 347 19.14 8.06 21.31
C ASP A 347 18.51 7.04 20.33
N HIS A 348 18.92 5.77 20.39
CA HIS A 348 18.24 4.64 19.75
C HIS A 348 17.66 3.73 20.82
N LYS A 349 16.36 3.83 21.09
CA LYS A 349 15.76 3.09 22.20
C LYS A 349 14.39 2.51 21.89
N VAL A 350 14.11 1.40 22.56
CA VAL A 350 12.76 0.87 22.73
C VAL A 350 12.32 1.17 24.16
N SER A 351 11.30 2.01 24.30
CA SER A 351 10.66 2.34 25.57
C SER A 351 9.40 1.50 25.73
N ILE A 352 9.21 0.91 26.92
CA ILE A 352 7.98 0.21 27.30
C ILE A 352 7.32 1.01 28.41
N SER A 353 6.06 1.40 28.20
CA SER A 353 5.27 2.17 29.16
C SER A 353 3.94 1.48 29.46
N THR A 354 3.44 1.69 30.68
CA THR A 354 2.13 1.18 31.12
C THR A 354 1.13 2.32 31.29
N SER A 355 -0.14 2.01 31.54
CA SER A 355 -1.21 2.98 31.82
C SER A 355 -1.53 3.96 30.68
N GLY A 356 -1.15 3.61 29.45
CA GLY A 356 -1.47 4.41 28.26
C GLY A 356 -0.76 5.77 28.17
N SER A 357 0.28 6.00 28.97
CA SER A 357 1.07 7.25 28.96
C SER A 357 2.54 6.96 28.66
N LEU A 358 3.12 7.68 27.70
CA LEU A 358 4.56 7.61 27.44
C LEU A 358 5.40 8.10 28.63
N ASP A 359 4.85 8.99 29.47
CA ASP A 359 5.53 9.51 30.65
C ASP A 359 5.72 8.45 31.76
N ASP A 360 4.93 7.38 31.74
CA ASP A 360 5.02 6.25 32.67
C ASP A 360 5.92 5.13 32.10
N THR A 361 7.14 5.51 31.75
CA THR A 361 8.13 4.59 31.16
C THR A 361 8.61 3.59 32.21
N LEU A 362 8.34 2.30 31.98
CA LEU A 362 8.80 1.19 32.81
C LEU A 362 10.24 0.78 32.48
N ALA A 363 10.59 0.77 31.20
CA ALA A 363 11.91 0.37 30.73
C ALA A 363 12.32 1.15 29.48
N ASP A 364 13.58 1.59 29.45
CA ASP A 364 14.27 2.12 28.27
C ASP A 364 15.38 1.13 27.88
N ILE A 365 15.30 0.57 26.69
CA ILE A 365 16.16 -0.53 26.23
C ILE A 365 17.00 -0.05 25.04
N THR A 366 18.32 -0.27 25.11
CA THR A 366 19.32 0.15 24.12
C THR A 366 20.39 -0.94 23.96
N GLY A 367 21.25 -0.80 22.95
CA GLY A 367 22.39 -1.70 22.73
C GLY A 367 22.07 -3.01 22.01
N ASP A 368 23.01 -3.96 22.11
CA ASP A 368 23.10 -5.18 21.30
C ASP A 368 22.87 -6.47 22.12
N VAL A 369 22.29 -6.34 23.30
CA VAL A 369 21.97 -7.48 24.18
C VAL A 369 20.46 -7.69 24.18
N ILE A 370 20.02 -8.91 23.85
CA ILE A 370 18.61 -9.30 23.92
C ILE A 370 18.11 -9.12 25.36
N PRO A 371 17.06 -8.31 25.60
CA PRO A 371 16.52 -8.07 26.93
C PRO A 371 15.84 -9.31 27.54
N ASP A 372 15.69 -9.29 28.86
CA ASP A 372 14.84 -10.26 29.55
C ASP A 372 13.37 -10.10 29.13
N ASN A 373 12.60 -11.18 29.23
CA ASN A 373 11.17 -11.18 28.88
C ASN A 373 10.37 -10.29 29.84
N PHE A 374 9.44 -9.50 29.30
CA PHE A 374 8.54 -8.66 30.10
C PHE A 374 7.20 -9.38 30.29
N THR A 375 6.61 -9.26 31.48
CA THR A 375 5.25 -9.70 31.78
C THR A 375 4.54 -8.57 32.54
N LEU A 376 3.53 -7.98 31.91
CA LEU A 376 2.92 -6.72 32.35
C LEU A 376 1.45 -6.93 32.70
N MET A 377 1.09 -6.54 33.92
CA MET A 377 -0.29 -6.54 34.43
C MET A 377 -0.93 -5.16 34.19
N SER A 378 -1.13 -4.79 32.92
CA SER A 378 -1.76 -3.53 32.52
C SER A 378 -2.69 -3.78 31.35
N ASP A 379 -3.82 -3.07 31.34
CA ASP A 379 -4.82 -3.08 30.27
C ASP A 379 -4.41 -2.23 29.05
N ASP A 380 -3.39 -1.38 29.19
CA ASP A 380 -2.91 -0.46 28.17
C ASP A 380 -1.38 -0.33 28.23
N VAL A 381 -0.71 -0.95 27.27
CA VAL A 381 0.76 -0.99 27.16
C VAL A 381 1.21 -0.32 25.88
N ILE A 382 2.22 0.55 25.98
CA ILE A 382 2.84 1.22 24.84
C ILE A 382 4.27 0.71 24.67
N ILE A 383 4.61 0.30 23.46
CA ILE A 383 5.98 0.05 23.02
C ILE A 383 6.34 1.16 22.02
N HIS A 384 7.38 1.93 22.32
CA HIS A 384 7.79 3.09 21.55
C HIS A 384 9.23 2.93 21.07
N PHE A 385 9.43 2.88 19.76
CA PHE A 385 10.75 2.84 19.14
C PHE A 385 11.14 4.21 18.59
N LEU A 386 12.26 4.73 19.07
CA LEU A 386 12.83 6.02 18.69
C LEU A 386 14.25 5.85 18.15
N THR A 387 14.56 6.56 17.08
CA THR A 387 15.92 6.64 16.53
C THR A 387 16.28 8.09 16.19
N ASP A 388 17.58 8.39 16.22
CA ASP A 388 18.11 9.71 15.90
C ASP A 388 18.57 9.81 14.43
N TYR A 389 19.41 10.80 14.12
CA TYR A 389 19.93 11.07 12.78
C TYR A 389 21.10 10.17 12.35
N PHE A 390 21.60 9.29 13.23
CA PHE A 390 22.68 8.36 12.93
C PHE A 390 22.16 7.05 12.34
N LYS A 391 23.04 6.40 11.57
CA LYS A 391 22.73 5.13 10.92
C LYS A 391 22.38 4.09 12.00
N GLY A 392 21.26 3.39 11.80
CA GLY A 392 20.85 2.29 12.67
C GLY A 392 21.70 1.03 12.52
N ASP A 393 21.54 0.15 13.50
CA ASP A 393 22.08 -1.22 13.53
C ASP A 393 21.05 -2.23 12.97
N GLY A 394 21.22 -3.52 13.27
CA GLY A 394 20.40 -4.61 12.72
C GLY A 394 18.91 -4.57 13.09
N GLY A 395 18.55 -3.87 14.17
CA GLY A 395 17.17 -3.70 14.59
C GLY A 395 16.69 -4.79 15.54
N PHE A 396 15.38 -4.99 15.62
CA PHE A 396 14.80 -5.98 16.53
C PHE A 396 13.58 -6.65 15.93
N LYS A 397 13.24 -7.82 16.50
CA LYS A 397 11.96 -8.49 16.35
C LYS A 397 11.49 -8.96 17.72
N ALA A 398 10.21 -8.73 18.01
CA ALA A 398 9.57 -9.16 19.24
C ALA A 398 8.21 -9.81 18.95
N SER A 399 7.83 -10.76 19.80
CA SER A 399 6.46 -11.25 19.91
C SER A 399 5.81 -10.67 21.15
N VAL A 400 4.58 -10.22 20.98
CA VAL A 400 3.71 -9.70 22.04
C VAL A 400 2.53 -10.65 22.14
N SER A 401 2.31 -11.26 23.31
CA SER A 401 1.26 -12.26 23.53
C SER A 401 0.37 -11.89 24.71
N ALA A 402 -0.93 -12.12 24.56
CA ALA A 402 -1.89 -11.98 25.64
C ALA A 402 -2.06 -13.31 26.37
N ILE A 403 -1.64 -13.36 27.63
CA ILE A 403 -1.71 -14.56 28.47
C ILE A 403 -2.78 -14.32 29.52
N CYS A 404 -3.90 -15.02 29.41
CA CYS A 404 -5.02 -14.86 30.33
C CYS A 404 -5.11 -16.05 31.27
N VAL A 405 -5.19 -15.78 32.57
CA VAL A 405 -5.46 -16.83 33.53
C VAL A 405 -6.97 -17.08 33.53
N PRO A 406 -7.45 -18.31 33.27
CA PRO A 406 -8.87 -18.59 33.41
C PRO A 406 -9.30 -18.23 34.82
N GLY A 407 -10.23 -17.28 34.93
CA GLY A 407 -10.79 -16.91 36.22
C GLY A 407 -11.34 -18.17 36.89
N LYS A 408 -10.83 -18.52 38.07
CA LYS A 408 -11.61 -19.37 38.97
C LYS A 408 -12.91 -18.61 39.22
N LEU A 409 -14.03 -19.16 38.74
CA LEU A 409 -15.37 -18.73 39.14
C LEU A 409 -15.43 -18.77 40.68
N PHE A 410 -15.22 -17.64 41.33
CA PHE A 410 -15.50 -17.49 42.75
C PHE A 410 -17.02 -17.41 42.87
N PHE A 411 -17.67 -18.56 43.01
CA PHE A 411 -19.03 -18.63 43.53
C PHE A 411 -19.00 -18.10 44.96
N TRP A 412 -19.41 -16.85 45.15
CA TRP A 412 -19.87 -16.39 46.45
C TRP A 412 -21.18 -17.13 46.75
N MET A 413 -21.10 -18.30 47.40
CA MET A 413 -22.26 -18.89 48.05
C MET A 413 -22.57 -18.05 49.29
N CYS A 414 -23.37 -17.01 49.11
CA CYS A 414 -24.04 -16.34 50.22
C CYS A 414 -25.37 -17.07 50.47
N GLY A 415 -25.41 -17.89 51.51
CA GLY A 415 -26.66 -18.44 52.03
C GLY A 415 -27.22 -19.63 51.26
N SER A 416 -27.60 -20.63 52.04
CA SER A 416 -28.27 -21.86 51.64
C SER A 416 -29.55 -21.63 50.82
N THR A 417 -29.45 -21.67 49.49
CA THR A 417 -30.56 -22.08 48.61
C THR A 417 -29.99 -22.53 47.26
N VAL A 418 -30.20 -23.81 46.95
CA VAL A 418 -29.90 -24.41 45.64
C VAL A 418 -30.95 -23.92 44.65
N VAL A 419 -30.55 -23.16 43.62
CA VAL A 419 -31.39 -22.90 42.45
C VAL A 419 -30.96 -23.88 41.35
N HIS A 420 -31.84 -24.83 41.02
CA HIS A 420 -31.72 -25.64 39.82
C HIS A 420 -32.16 -24.82 38.60
N SER A 421 -31.37 -24.92 37.53
CA SER A 421 -31.60 -24.45 36.14
C SER A 421 -31.65 -22.94 35.89
N LEU A 422 -30.79 -22.48 34.98
CA LEU A 422 -31.07 -21.40 34.05
C LEU A 422 -30.81 -21.92 32.64
N ASP A 423 -31.89 -22.04 31.86
CA ASP A 423 -31.84 -22.21 30.41
C ASP A 423 -31.28 -20.94 29.78
N CYS A 424 -30.34 -21.09 28.86
CA CYS A 424 -29.92 -20.03 27.95
C CYS A 424 -30.99 -19.84 26.86
N GLN A 425 -31.45 -18.60 26.68
CA GLN A 425 -31.97 -18.12 25.40
C GLN A 425 -30.95 -17.20 24.76
#